data_AF-A0AAN8FDP1-F1
#
_entry.id   AF-A0AAN8FDP1-F1
#
_cell.length_a   1.000
_cell.length_b   1.000
_cell.length_c   1.000
_cell.angle_alpha   90.00
_cell.angle_beta   90.00
_cell.angle_gamma   90.00
#
_symmetry.space_group_name_H-M   'P 1'
#
loop_
_entity.id
_entity.type
_entity.pdbx_description
1 polymer ?
#
loop_
_entity_poly.entity_id
_entity_poly.type
_entity_poly.pdbx_seq_one_letter_code
_entity_poly.pdbx_strand_id
1 'polypeptide(L)'
;MNKFYLKAAERIGIVEETKLEPTFEEGIKKVEAYRLAVDGTLDGLEAIMQPNHKVVETGAIVAPPGQNPHELLAAACTKLKQFVESGQQARLDIVINSMNKMAETERSSQTKGRAAVRRLRRFVTVDNQQMKADMEKMREGLEVMDVARHEVKNSKTKEVLEEKGMAYHKSVKAFNDQVITEDH
;
A
#
# COMPACT_ATOMS: atom_id res chain seq x y z
N MET A 1 26.06 8.48 -27.81
CA MET A 1 26.76 7.30 -27.24
C MET A 1 25.68 6.33 -26.74
N ASN A 2 25.84 5.00 -26.87
CA ASN A 2 24.75 4.04 -26.63
C ASN A 2 24.55 3.77 -25.12
N LYS A 3 23.30 3.79 -24.59
CA LYS A 3 22.97 3.67 -23.15
C LYS A 3 23.57 2.41 -22.50
N PHE A 4 23.73 1.34 -23.29
CA PHE A 4 24.37 0.09 -22.88
C PHE A 4 25.88 0.20 -22.59
N TYR A 5 26.59 1.10 -23.30
CA TYR A 5 28.03 1.30 -23.10
C TYR A 5 28.31 2.02 -21.78
N LEU A 6 27.46 2.98 -21.40
CA LEU A 6 27.54 3.69 -20.12
C LEU A 6 27.26 2.74 -18.95
N LYS A 7 26.21 1.92 -19.01
CA LYS A 7 25.96 0.88 -17.97
C LYS A 7 27.11 -0.11 -17.82
N ALA A 8 27.77 -0.46 -18.92
CA ALA A 8 28.95 -1.32 -18.88
C ALA A 8 30.17 -0.60 -18.27
N ALA A 9 30.38 0.69 -18.63
CA ALA A 9 31.46 1.54 -18.13
C ALA A 9 31.28 1.93 -16.64
N GLU A 10 30.05 2.08 -16.17
CA GLU A 10 29.66 2.28 -14.78
C GLU A 10 30.01 1.05 -13.94
N ARG A 11 29.65 -0.16 -14.41
CA ARG A 11 29.97 -1.43 -13.72
C ARG A 11 31.47 -1.69 -13.54
N ILE A 12 32.31 -1.14 -14.42
CA ILE A 12 33.77 -1.26 -14.37
C ILE A 12 34.45 -0.03 -13.74
N GLY A 13 33.67 0.93 -13.22
CA GLY A 13 34.16 2.08 -12.45
C GLY A 13 34.76 3.24 -13.28
N ILE A 14 34.48 3.29 -14.58
CA ILE A 14 35.03 4.33 -15.49
C ILE A 14 34.16 5.60 -15.49
N VAL A 15 32.91 5.51 -15.05
CA VAL A 15 31.94 6.62 -15.04
C VAL A 15 31.45 6.86 -13.61
N GLU A 16 31.44 8.13 -13.19
CA GLU A 16 30.90 8.56 -11.89
C GLU A 16 29.37 8.50 -11.88
N GLU A 17 28.79 7.75 -10.95
CA GLU A 17 27.35 7.61 -10.73
C GLU A 17 26.86 8.64 -9.70
N THR A 18 25.79 9.37 -10.03
CA THR A 18 25.08 10.19 -9.05
C THR A 18 24.20 9.28 -8.21
N LYS A 19 24.53 9.18 -6.93
CA LYS A 19 23.78 8.37 -5.96
C LYS A 19 22.79 9.22 -5.19
N LEU A 20 21.70 8.57 -4.79
CA LEU A 20 20.78 9.13 -3.81
C LEU A 20 21.47 9.22 -2.44
N GLU A 21 20.99 10.14 -1.61
CA GLU A 21 21.49 10.24 -0.25
C GLU A 21 21.22 8.92 0.50
N PRO A 22 22.20 8.36 1.23
CA PRO A 22 22.02 7.08 1.91
C PRO A 22 20.83 7.04 2.87
N THR A 23 20.52 8.17 3.51
CA THR A 23 19.38 8.34 4.41
C THR A 23 18.04 8.17 3.68
N PHE A 24 17.95 8.68 2.45
CA PHE A 24 16.78 8.54 1.59
C PHE A 24 16.58 7.08 1.15
N GLU A 25 17.66 6.41 0.72
CA GLU A 25 17.63 4.98 0.38
C GLU A 25 17.20 4.10 1.56
N GLU A 26 17.69 4.41 2.76
CA GLU A 26 17.29 3.71 3.98
C GLU A 26 15.81 3.95 4.30
N GLY A 27 15.32 5.18 4.10
CA GLY A 27 13.90 5.52 4.23
C GLY A 27 13.01 4.66 3.35
N ILE A 28 13.35 4.52 2.06
CA ILE A 28 12.60 3.68 1.11
C ILE A 28 12.56 2.22 1.56
N LYS A 29 13.71 1.68 2.01
CA LYS A 29 13.78 0.30 2.52
C LYS A 29 12.88 0.10 3.73
N LYS A 30 12.83 1.08 4.65
CA LYS A 30 11.93 1.06 5.81
C LYS A 30 10.46 1.06 5.39
N VAL A 31 10.08 1.87 4.42
CA VAL A 31 8.69 1.91 3.92
C VAL A 31 8.30 0.58 3.26
N GLU A 32 9.18 -0.03 2.46
CA GLU A 32 8.88 -1.33 1.85
C GLU A 32 8.77 -2.45 2.90
N ALA A 33 9.66 -2.45 3.91
CA ALA A 33 9.57 -3.39 5.02
C ALA A 33 8.26 -3.22 5.80
N TYR A 34 7.85 -1.97 6.06
CA TYR A 34 6.57 -1.66 6.67
C TYR A 34 5.39 -2.15 5.81
N ARG A 35 5.44 -1.92 4.50
CA ARG A 35 4.42 -2.40 3.56
C ARG A 35 4.26 -3.92 3.61
N LEU A 36 5.35 -4.69 3.62
CA LEU A 36 5.30 -6.14 3.72
C LEU A 36 4.70 -6.62 5.06
N ALA A 37 5.05 -5.96 6.16
CA ALA A 37 4.47 -6.27 7.47
C ALA A 37 2.97 -5.96 7.53
N VAL A 38 2.54 -4.84 6.95
CA VAL A 38 1.11 -4.48 6.87
C VAL A 38 0.36 -5.47 5.98
N ASP A 39 0.90 -5.81 4.80
CA ASP A 39 0.26 -6.75 3.87
C ASP A 39 0.00 -8.11 4.52
N GLY A 40 1.01 -8.68 5.20
CA GLY A 40 0.86 -9.95 5.90
C GLY A 40 -0.10 -9.91 7.10
N THR A 41 -0.34 -8.74 7.70
CA THR A 41 -1.27 -8.59 8.84
C THR A 41 -2.70 -8.30 8.41
N LEU A 42 -2.90 -7.75 7.21
CA LEU A 42 -4.22 -7.38 6.70
C LEU A 42 -5.16 -8.57 6.59
N ASP A 43 -4.71 -9.68 6.01
CA ASP A 43 -5.55 -10.88 5.81
C ASP A 43 -6.01 -11.47 7.15
N GLY A 44 -5.12 -11.47 8.16
CA GLY A 44 -5.44 -11.91 9.50
C GLY A 44 -6.46 -11.01 10.18
N LEU A 45 -6.31 -9.68 10.04
CA LEU A 45 -7.28 -8.71 10.57
C LEU A 45 -8.65 -8.91 9.93
N GLU A 46 -8.72 -9.11 8.61
CA GLU A 46 -10.00 -9.34 7.93
C GLU A 46 -10.67 -10.63 8.35
N ALA A 47 -9.91 -11.72 8.47
CA ALA A 47 -10.44 -13.01 8.90
C ALA A 47 -11.01 -12.96 10.33
N ILE A 48 -10.37 -12.20 11.24
CA ILE A 48 -10.86 -12.02 12.62
C ILE A 48 -12.16 -11.21 12.62
N MET A 49 -12.26 -10.17 11.79
CA MET A 49 -13.43 -9.29 11.74
C MET A 49 -14.62 -9.90 11.00
N GLN A 50 -14.33 -10.73 9.99
CA GLN A 50 -15.32 -11.39 9.17
C GLN A 50 -14.89 -12.84 8.94
N PRO A 51 -15.27 -13.75 9.85
CA PRO A 51 -14.92 -15.17 9.74
C PRO A 51 -15.50 -15.85 8.49
N ASN A 52 -16.55 -15.26 7.88
CA ASN A 52 -17.12 -15.78 6.65
C ASN A 52 -16.26 -15.40 5.43
N HIS A 53 -15.41 -16.32 4.98
CA HIS A 53 -14.55 -16.14 3.81
C HIS A 53 -15.31 -15.65 2.56
N LYS A 54 -16.54 -16.11 2.34
CA LYS A 54 -17.35 -15.70 1.17
C LYS A 54 -17.69 -14.22 1.17
N VAL A 55 -17.76 -13.59 2.35
CA VAL A 55 -17.97 -12.15 2.49
C VAL A 55 -16.65 -11.42 2.25
N VAL A 56 -15.56 -11.91 2.83
CA VAL A 56 -14.21 -11.33 2.66
C VAL A 56 -13.75 -11.35 1.20
N GLU A 57 -14.05 -12.42 0.46
CA GLU A 57 -13.74 -12.57 -0.98
C GLU A 57 -14.39 -11.48 -1.85
N THR A 58 -15.49 -10.87 -1.39
CA THR A 58 -16.11 -9.73 -2.08
C THR A 58 -15.45 -8.38 -1.76
N GLY A 59 -14.42 -8.38 -0.91
CA GLY A 59 -13.81 -7.18 -0.33
C GLY A 59 -14.65 -6.54 0.79
N ALA A 60 -15.68 -7.23 1.28
CA ALA A 60 -16.53 -6.76 2.36
C ALA A 60 -16.06 -7.29 3.71
N ILE A 61 -16.16 -6.44 4.73
CA ILE A 61 -15.87 -6.82 6.14
C ILE A 61 -17.16 -6.88 6.95
N VAL A 62 -18.17 -6.10 6.57
CA VAL A 62 -19.44 -6.06 7.29
C VAL A 62 -20.32 -7.21 6.83
N ALA A 63 -20.85 -7.97 7.78
CA ALA A 63 -21.79 -9.05 7.49
C ALA A 63 -23.05 -8.48 6.83
N PRO A 64 -23.56 -9.09 5.74
CA PRO A 64 -24.79 -8.65 5.11
C PRO A 64 -25.97 -8.64 6.11
N PRO A 65 -27.01 -7.81 5.85
CA PRO A 65 -28.21 -7.80 6.67
C PRO A 65 -28.80 -9.21 6.81
N GLY A 66 -29.07 -9.65 8.05
CA GLY A 66 -29.66 -10.96 8.35
C GLY A 66 -28.73 -12.16 8.10
N GLN A 67 -27.45 -11.95 7.78
CA GLN A 67 -26.47 -13.04 7.60
C GLN A 67 -25.46 -13.13 8.75
N ASN A 68 -25.58 -12.29 9.77
CA ASN A 68 -24.74 -12.38 10.94
C ASN A 68 -25.09 -13.68 11.72
N PRO A 69 -24.10 -14.53 12.07
CA PRO A 69 -24.38 -15.80 12.75
C PRO A 69 -25.12 -15.67 14.08
N HIS A 70 -24.83 -14.62 14.85
CA HIS A 70 -25.49 -14.35 16.12
C HIS A 70 -26.95 -13.90 15.91
N GLU A 71 -27.24 -13.08 14.90
CA GLU A 71 -28.62 -12.72 14.53
C GLU A 71 -29.42 -13.95 14.10
N LEU A 72 -28.82 -14.81 13.27
CA LEU A 72 -29.45 -16.03 12.80
C LEU A 72 -29.78 -16.98 13.97
N LEU A 73 -28.85 -17.13 14.92
CA LEU A 73 -29.07 -17.96 16.11
C LEU A 73 -30.15 -17.36 17.02
N ALA A 74 -30.13 -16.04 17.25
CA ALA A 74 -31.19 -15.36 18.02
C ALA A 74 -32.57 -15.56 17.39
N ALA A 75 -32.67 -15.40 16.06
CA ALA A 75 -33.89 -15.62 15.31
C ALA A 75 -34.36 -17.08 15.37
N ALA A 76 -33.44 -18.04 15.25
CA ALA A 76 -33.74 -19.47 15.38
C ALA A 76 -34.24 -19.83 16.79
N CYS A 77 -33.58 -19.34 17.84
CA CYS A 77 -34.02 -19.53 19.22
C CYS A 77 -35.39 -18.88 19.49
N THR A 78 -35.67 -17.71 18.89
CA THR A 78 -36.98 -17.05 18.99
C THR A 78 -38.09 -17.91 18.39
N LYS A 79 -37.84 -18.55 17.25
CA LYS A 79 -38.78 -19.51 16.64
C LYS A 79 -38.94 -20.75 17.51
N LEU A 80 -37.85 -21.32 18.00
CA LEU A 80 -37.86 -22.50 18.87
C LEU A 80 -38.64 -22.26 20.17
N LYS A 81 -38.60 -21.04 20.71
CA LYS A 81 -39.30 -20.65 21.94
C LYS A 81 -40.80 -20.97 21.90
N GLN A 82 -41.42 -20.92 20.72
CA GLN A 82 -42.85 -21.21 20.53
C GLN A 82 -43.20 -22.69 20.75
N PHE A 83 -42.21 -23.58 20.74
CA PHE A 83 -42.40 -25.03 20.80
C PHE A 83 -41.90 -25.66 22.10
N VAL A 84 -41.40 -24.87 23.06
CA VAL A 84 -40.90 -25.36 24.35
C VAL A 84 -41.79 -24.94 25.51
N GLU A 85 -41.78 -25.75 26.56
CA GLU A 85 -42.50 -25.50 27.81
C GLU A 85 -42.08 -24.17 28.46
N SER A 86 -43.01 -23.53 29.16
CA SER A 86 -42.81 -22.19 29.77
C SER A 86 -41.58 -22.12 30.67
N GLY A 87 -41.25 -23.20 31.40
CA GLY A 87 -40.05 -23.27 32.23
C GLY A 87 -38.72 -23.26 31.46
N GLN A 88 -38.73 -23.69 30.19
CA GLN A 88 -37.55 -23.70 29.32
C GLN A 88 -37.44 -22.42 28.48
N GLN A 89 -38.54 -21.70 28.26
CA GLN A 89 -38.57 -20.44 27.52
C GLN A 89 -37.65 -19.38 28.13
N ALA A 90 -37.57 -19.30 29.46
CA ALA A 90 -36.68 -18.37 30.15
C ALA A 90 -35.19 -18.61 29.83
N ARG A 91 -34.79 -19.88 29.60
CA ARG A 91 -33.41 -20.21 29.19
C ARG A 91 -33.15 -19.75 27.76
N LEU A 92 -34.12 -19.91 26.86
CA LEU A 92 -34.02 -19.41 25.49
C LEU A 92 -33.95 -17.88 25.47
N ASP A 93 -34.67 -17.18 26.34
CA ASP A 93 -34.58 -15.71 26.43
C ASP A 93 -33.18 -15.23 26.79
N ILE A 94 -32.48 -15.92 27.69
CA ILE A 94 -31.09 -15.62 28.03
C ILE A 94 -30.19 -15.78 26.80
N VAL A 95 -30.37 -16.86 26.04
CA VAL A 95 -29.58 -17.12 24.80
C VAL A 95 -29.88 -16.07 23.74
N ILE A 96 -31.16 -15.79 23.47
CA ILE A 96 -31.59 -14.78 22.48
C ILE A 96 -30.99 -13.41 22.81
N ASN A 97 -31.12 -12.97 24.06
CA ASN A 97 -30.58 -11.69 24.50
C ASN A 97 -29.05 -11.62 24.40
N SER A 98 -28.37 -12.72 24.72
CA SER A 98 -26.91 -12.79 24.62
C SER A 98 -26.46 -12.71 23.15
N MET A 99 -27.13 -13.45 22.27
CA MET A 99 -26.82 -13.45 20.84
C MET A 99 -27.10 -12.08 20.18
N ASN A 100 -28.19 -11.41 20.54
CA ASN A 100 -28.45 -10.06 20.06
C ASN A 100 -27.35 -9.08 20.47
N LYS A 101 -26.90 -9.12 21.73
CA LYS A 101 -25.77 -8.28 22.21
C LYS A 101 -24.46 -8.59 21.49
N MET A 102 -24.18 -9.87 21.22
CA MET A 102 -23.00 -10.27 20.44
C MET A 102 -23.09 -9.75 19.01
N ALA A 103 -24.24 -9.87 18.35
CA ALA A 103 -24.48 -9.35 17.01
C ALA A 103 -24.25 -7.83 16.93
N GLU A 104 -24.80 -7.07 17.88
CA GLU A 104 -24.61 -5.61 17.96
C GLU A 104 -23.12 -5.25 18.11
N THR A 105 -22.42 -5.95 19.02
CA THR A 105 -21.00 -5.72 19.28
C THR A 105 -20.14 -6.06 18.06
N GLU A 106 -20.44 -7.17 17.39
CA GLU A 106 -19.74 -7.60 16.18
C GLU A 106 -19.98 -6.62 15.03
N ARG A 107 -21.22 -6.17 14.78
CA ARG A 107 -21.52 -5.18 13.74
C ARG A 107 -20.80 -3.85 13.97
N SER A 108 -20.78 -3.38 15.22
CA SER A 108 -20.02 -2.19 15.59
C SER A 108 -18.52 -2.38 15.32
N SER A 109 -17.97 -3.54 15.70
CA SER A 109 -16.56 -3.87 15.47
C SER A 109 -16.24 -3.92 13.97
N GLN A 110 -17.01 -4.66 13.17
CA GLN A 110 -16.88 -4.74 11.71
C GLN A 110 -16.91 -3.36 11.05
N THR A 111 -17.83 -2.48 11.46
CA THR A 111 -17.95 -1.13 10.91
C THR A 111 -16.70 -0.29 11.21
N LYS A 112 -16.22 -0.33 12.45
CA LYS A 112 -15.03 0.44 12.89
C LYS A 112 -13.77 -0.08 12.23
N GLY A 113 -13.52 -1.39 12.27
CA GLY A 113 -12.29 -1.93 11.69
C GLY A 113 -12.31 -1.99 10.17
N ARG A 114 -13.49 -1.99 9.50
CA ARG A 114 -13.55 -1.72 8.04
C ARG A 114 -12.84 -0.43 7.66
N ALA A 115 -13.01 0.64 8.45
CA ALA A 115 -12.35 1.90 8.17
C ALA A 115 -10.83 1.80 8.32
N ALA A 116 -10.34 1.07 9.34
CA ALA A 116 -8.92 0.85 9.58
C ALA A 116 -8.29 -0.02 8.47
N VAL A 117 -8.89 -1.18 8.18
CA VAL A 117 -8.44 -2.11 7.14
C VAL A 117 -8.43 -1.44 5.77
N ARG A 118 -9.45 -0.63 5.45
CA ARG A 118 -9.48 0.10 4.16
C ARG A 118 -8.29 1.05 3.99
N ARG A 119 -7.85 1.72 5.05
CA ARG A 119 -6.69 2.63 5.00
C ARG A 119 -5.40 1.85 4.77
N LEU A 120 -5.20 0.76 5.51
CA LEU A 120 -4.04 -0.11 5.36
C LEU A 120 -3.98 -0.73 3.97
N ARG A 121 -5.10 -1.25 3.46
CA ARG A 121 -5.18 -1.80 2.10
C ARG A 121 -4.88 -0.76 1.04
N ARG A 122 -5.37 0.48 1.19
CA ARG A 122 -5.03 1.59 0.26
C ARG A 122 -3.53 1.86 0.26
N PHE A 123 -2.91 1.94 1.43
CA PHE A 123 -1.46 2.15 1.52
C PHE A 123 -0.68 1.06 0.78
N VAL A 124 -1.03 -0.21 1.01
CA VAL A 124 -0.35 -1.35 0.39
C VAL A 124 -0.55 -1.40 -1.13
N THR A 125 -1.74 -1.05 -1.62
CA THR A 125 -2.12 -1.26 -3.04
C THR A 125 -1.95 -0.03 -3.92
N VAL A 126 -2.17 1.16 -3.40
CA VAL A 126 -2.16 2.42 -4.18
C VAL A 126 -0.92 3.22 -3.85
N ASP A 127 -0.76 3.59 -2.58
CA ASP A 127 0.26 4.58 -2.19
C ASP A 127 1.68 4.00 -2.37
N ASN A 128 1.89 2.70 -2.07
CA ASN A 128 3.17 2.03 -2.34
C ASN A 128 3.47 1.87 -3.84
N GLN A 129 2.45 1.65 -4.69
CA GLN A 129 2.65 1.56 -6.14
C GLN A 129 3.08 2.92 -6.72
N GLN A 130 2.44 3.99 -6.26
CA GLN A 130 2.80 5.35 -6.64
C GLN A 130 4.25 5.66 -6.23
N MET A 131 4.61 5.37 -4.98
CA MET A 131 5.99 5.54 -4.49
C MET A 131 7.01 4.74 -5.32
N LYS A 132 6.68 3.50 -5.72
CA LYS A 132 7.55 2.70 -6.61
C LYS A 132 7.71 3.33 -7.98
N ALA A 133 6.64 3.86 -8.55
CA ALA A 133 6.69 4.55 -9.84
C ALA A 133 7.54 5.83 -9.77
N ASP A 134 7.39 6.62 -8.72
CA ASP A 134 8.15 7.87 -8.56
C ASP A 134 9.63 7.58 -8.27
N MET A 135 9.92 6.53 -7.52
CA MET A 135 11.28 6.02 -7.35
C MET A 135 11.94 5.57 -8.65
N GLU A 136 11.19 4.91 -9.53
CA GLU A 136 11.72 4.49 -10.83
C GLU A 136 12.03 5.69 -11.72
N LYS A 137 11.12 6.66 -11.80
CA LYS A 137 11.38 7.90 -12.55
C LYS A 137 12.58 8.67 -11.98
N MET A 138 12.75 8.69 -10.66
CA MET A 138 13.90 9.35 -10.02
C MET A 138 15.21 8.68 -10.46
N ARG A 139 15.26 7.35 -10.49
CA ARG A 139 16.42 6.60 -11.02
C ARG A 139 16.68 6.90 -12.49
N GLU A 140 15.64 6.95 -13.33
CA GLU A 140 15.78 7.32 -14.73
C GLU A 140 16.34 8.74 -14.90
N GLY A 141 15.90 9.69 -14.07
CA GLY A 141 16.41 11.05 -14.05
C GLY A 141 17.91 11.12 -13.70
N LEU A 142 18.35 10.35 -12.70
CA LEU A 142 19.77 10.22 -12.35
C LEU A 142 20.60 9.64 -13.51
N GLU A 143 20.13 8.56 -14.14
CA GLU A 143 20.80 7.97 -15.31
C GLU A 143 20.98 9.01 -16.43
N VAL A 144 19.94 9.81 -16.72
CA VAL A 144 19.98 10.86 -17.75
C VAL A 144 20.96 11.97 -17.38
N MET A 145 21.02 12.35 -16.10
CA MET A 145 21.99 13.33 -15.61
C MET A 145 23.43 12.84 -15.75
N ASP A 146 23.69 11.58 -15.42
CA ASP A 146 25.04 11.00 -15.51
C ASP A 146 25.51 10.86 -16.96
N VAL A 147 24.61 10.46 -17.87
CA VAL A 147 24.87 10.46 -19.32
C VAL A 147 25.24 11.87 -19.79
N ALA A 148 24.44 12.87 -19.43
CA ALA A 148 24.69 14.25 -19.84
C ALA A 148 25.99 14.82 -19.26
N ARG A 149 26.29 14.52 -17.98
CA ARG A 149 27.56 14.89 -17.33
C ARG A 149 28.75 14.26 -18.06
N HIS A 150 28.65 12.98 -18.41
CA HIS A 150 29.72 12.29 -19.14
C HIS A 150 29.95 12.88 -20.54
N GLU A 151 28.89 13.28 -21.25
CA GLU A 151 29.01 13.95 -22.55
C GLU A 151 29.71 15.32 -22.44
N VAL A 152 29.41 16.10 -21.39
CA VAL A 152 30.11 17.35 -21.09
C VAL A 152 31.60 17.10 -20.84
N LYS A 153 31.95 16.13 -19.98
CA LYS A 153 33.36 15.81 -19.64
C LYS A 153 34.18 15.36 -20.85
N ASN A 154 33.57 14.73 -21.85
CA ASN A 154 34.24 14.22 -23.04
C ASN A 154 34.21 15.17 -24.25
N SER A 155 33.69 16.39 -24.09
CA SER A 155 33.60 17.38 -25.16
C SER A 155 35.00 17.90 -25.53
N LYS A 156 35.31 17.91 -26.84
CA LYS A 156 36.65 18.26 -27.36
C LYS A 156 36.75 19.69 -27.90
N THR A 157 35.62 20.33 -28.17
CA THR A 157 35.55 21.69 -28.73
C THR A 157 34.65 22.56 -27.86
N LYS A 158 34.87 23.88 -27.89
CA LYS A 158 34.13 24.84 -27.07
C LYS A 158 32.64 24.89 -27.44
N GLU A 159 32.32 24.84 -28.73
CA GLU A 159 30.94 24.81 -29.24
C GLU A 159 30.18 23.57 -28.74
N VAL A 160 30.80 22.39 -28.80
CA VAL A 160 30.20 21.14 -28.32
C VAL A 160 30.08 21.15 -26.79
N LEU A 161 31.06 21.74 -26.08
CA LEU A 161 31.00 21.88 -24.63
C LEU A 161 29.80 22.75 -24.20
N GLU A 162 29.54 23.86 -24.87
CA GLU A 162 28.41 24.74 -24.59
C GLU A 162 27.08 24.05 -24.87
N GLU A 163 26.95 23.36 -26.01
CA GLU A 163 25.75 22.59 -26.37
C GLU A 163 25.45 21.48 -25.35
N LYS A 164 26.45 20.66 -25.00
CA LYS A 164 26.32 19.58 -24.02
C LYS A 164 26.11 20.11 -22.60
N GLY A 165 26.72 21.25 -22.27
CA GLY A 165 26.53 21.93 -20.99
C GLY A 165 25.08 22.38 -20.79
N MET A 166 24.44 22.92 -21.83
CA MET A 166 23.01 23.25 -21.80
C MET A 166 22.13 22.02 -21.62
N ALA A 167 22.46 20.90 -22.28
CA ALA A 167 21.73 19.64 -22.12
C ALA A 167 21.82 19.10 -20.68
N TYR A 168 23.00 19.16 -20.06
CA TYR A 168 23.17 18.80 -18.64
C TYR A 168 22.40 19.73 -17.70
N HIS A 169 22.44 21.04 -17.94
CA HIS A 169 21.66 21.97 -17.11
C HIS A 169 20.15 21.71 -17.21
N LYS A 170 19.66 21.37 -18.40
CA LYS A 170 18.26 20.99 -18.62
C LYS A 170 17.88 19.70 -17.89
N SER A 171 18.75 18.69 -17.88
CA SER A 171 18.46 17.44 -17.14
C SER A 171 18.48 17.63 -15.63
N VAL A 172 19.41 18.44 -15.10
CA VAL A 172 19.43 18.83 -13.67
C VAL A 172 18.15 19.56 -13.29
N LYS A 173 17.70 20.52 -14.12
CA LYS A 173 16.47 21.25 -13.86
C LYS A 173 15.24 20.33 -13.87
N ALA A 174 15.14 19.44 -14.86
CA ALA A 174 14.04 18.49 -14.96
C ALA A 174 13.98 17.54 -13.74
N PHE A 175 15.14 17.07 -13.25
CA PHE A 175 15.22 16.26 -12.04
C PHE A 175 14.75 17.03 -10.79
N ASN A 176 15.22 18.28 -10.62
CA ASN A 176 14.81 19.10 -9.47
C ASN A 176 13.32 19.46 -9.50
N ASP A 177 12.78 19.82 -10.67
CA ASP A 177 11.36 20.15 -10.83
C ASP A 177 10.49 18.94 -10.43
N GLN A 178 10.91 17.72 -10.77
CA GLN A 178 10.23 16.49 -10.42
C GLN A 178 10.22 16.22 -8.90
N VAL A 179 11.34 16.49 -8.21
CA VAL A 179 11.44 16.31 -6.75
C VAL A 179 10.61 17.36 -6.00
N ILE A 180 10.49 18.59 -6.53
CA ILE A 180 9.80 19.70 -5.87
C ILE A 180 8.27 19.63 -6.04
N THR A 181 7.77 19.06 -7.14
CA THR A 181 6.31 18.95 -7.36
C THR A 181 5.59 17.93 -6.48
N GLU A 182 6.31 17.09 -5.73
CA GLU A 182 5.72 16.05 -4.85
C GLU A 182 5.58 16.48 -3.38
N ASP A 183 5.99 17.72 -3.03
CA ASP A 183 5.97 18.29 -1.67
C ASP A 183 4.66 19.05 -1.30
N HIS A 184 3.53 18.75 -1.97
CA HIS A 184 2.22 19.39 -1.73
C HIS A 184 1.08 18.38 -1.46
#